data_AF-A0A8J8GWE9-F1
#
_entry.id   AF-A0A8J8GWE9-F1
#
_cell.length_a   1.000
_cell.length_b   1.000
_cell.length_c   1.000
_cell.angle_alpha   90.00
_cell.angle_beta   90.00
_cell.angle_gamma   90.00
#
_symmetry.space_group_name_H-M   'P 1'
#
loop_
_entity.id
_entity.type
_entity.pdbx_description
1 polymer ?
#
loop_
_entity_poly.entity_id
_entity_poly.type
_entity_poly.pdbx_seq_one_letter_code
_entity_poly.pdbx_strand_id
1 'polypeptide(L)'
;MKAVVWHGKRDVRVDEVPDPVLQQPNDAIIRVTSSGLCGSDLHLYEVLGPFMSEGDILGHEPMGVVEEVGPEAGELRPGDRVVIPFNISCGRCFMCTLGLQSQCETTQVREYGKGGALFGYTRLYGQVPGGQAEYLRVPQAQYGPIKVPEGPPDDRFVYLSDVLPTAWQAVEYAQVPPGGTLLVLGLGPIGQMAARIALHRDAGRVLAVDLVPERLAYARESGVEALDLKQHDDVVDLIRQLTGGRGADSVIDAVGMEAHGSGPAKVAQSAVGLLPDPAARKLMETAGVDRLAALEIAIGAVRRGGTISLSGVYGGMLDPLPMMVLFDKQIQVRMGQANVHRWVADLLPLLTGDDDPLGVDGFATHHLPLGDAPAAYEMFQQKTDGAIKILLRP
;
A
#
# COMPACT_ATOMS: atom_id res chain seq x y z
N MET A 1 -6.82 -25.21 6.40
CA MET A 1 -6.21 -24.51 5.26
C MET A 1 -4.79 -24.10 5.58
N LYS A 2 -3.95 -23.89 4.58
CA LYS A 2 -2.63 -23.26 4.71
C LYS A 2 -2.74 -21.73 4.69
N ALA A 3 -1.93 -21.08 5.49
CA ALA A 3 -1.85 -19.62 5.55
C ALA A 3 -0.44 -19.13 5.92
N VAL A 4 -0.06 -17.94 5.47
CA VAL A 4 1.14 -17.24 5.92
C VAL A 4 0.87 -16.65 7.29
N VAL A 5 1.57 -17.17 8.29
CA VAL A 5 1.40 -16.84 9.71
C VAL A 5 2.64 -16.14 10.23
N TRP A 6 2.41 -15.08 11.00
CA TRP A 6 3.47 -14.37 11.72
C TRP A 6 3.86 -15.12 12.99
N HIS A 7 5.15 -15.43 13.14
CA HIS A 7 5.74 -16.05 14.33
C HIS A 7 6.70 -15.14 15.09
N GLY A 8 7.02 -13.99 14.52
CA GLY A 8 7.95 -13.06 15.13
C GLY A 8 8.52 -12.09 14.13
N LYS A 9 9.34 -11.18 14.65
CA LYS A 9 10.11 -10.27 13.79
C LYS A 9 11.00 -11.09 12.85
N ARG A 10 10.81 -10.88 11.54
CA ARG A 10 11.44 -11.61 10.45
C ARG A 10 11.19 -13.12 10.41
N ASP A 11 10.14 -13.60 11.08
CA ASP A 11 9.78 -15.01 11.11
C ASP A 11 8.31 -15.15 10.68
N VAL A 12 8.11 -15.51 9.42
CA VAL A 12 6.81 -15.88 8.87
C VAL A 12 6.91 -17.29 8.33
N ARG A 13 5.84 -18.07 8.50
CA ARG A 13 5.81 -19.48 8.12
C ARG A 13 4.48 -19.80 7.45
N VAL A 14 4.43 -20.92 6.74
CA VAL A 14 3.19 -21.43 6.17
C VAL A 14 2.70 -22.53 7.09
N ASP A 15 1.65 -22.24 7.84
CA ASP A 15 1.09 -23.12 8.86
C ASP A 15 -0.26 -23.68 8.39
N GLU A 16 -0.64 -24.84 8.92
CA GLU A 16 -2.02 -25.34 8.83
C GLU A 16 -2.87 -24.69 9.93
N VAL A 17 -3.88 -23.93 9.53
CA VAL A 17 -4.85 -23.26 10.40
C VAL A 17 -6.27 -23.75 10.11
N PRO A 18 -7.23 -23.59 11.05
CA PRO A 18 -8.63 -23.93 10.79
C PRO A 18 -9.18 -23.18 9.58
N ASP A 19 -10.05 -23.84 8.82
CA ASP A 19 -10.76 -23.19 7.71
C ASP A 19 -11.66 -22.07 8.26
N PRO A 20 -11.77 -20.94 7.54
CA PRO A 20 -12.62 -19.85 7.96
C PRO A 20 -14.09 -20.26 7.85
N VAL A 21 -14.90 -19.78 8.78
CA VAL A 21 -16.35 -19.99 8.79
C VAL A 21 -17.06 -18.63 8.77
N LEU A 22 -18.29 -18.59 8.25
CA LEU A 22 -19.13 -17.40 8.37
C LEU A 22 -19.37 -17.09 9.85
N GLN A 23 -19.10 -15.85 10.26
CA GLN A 23 -19.32 -15.38 11.63
C GLN A 23 -20.51 -14.44 11.73
N GLN A 24 -20.83 -13.73 10.65
CA GLN A 24 -21.94 -12.79 10.56
C GLN A 24 -22.80 -13.07 9.31
N PRO A 25 -24.09 -12.69 9.32
CA PRO A 25 -24.97 -12.84 8.17
C PRO A 25 -24.48 -12.17 6.89
N ASN A 26 -23.63 -11.15 7.01
CA ASN A 26 -23.10 -10.37 5.91
C ASN A 26 -21.62 -10.68 5.62
N ASP A 27 -21.14 -11.84 6.05
CA ASP A 27 -19.83 -12.38 5.65
C ASP A 27 -19.92 -13.16 4.32
N ALA A 28 -18.77 -13.38 3.70
CA ALA A 28 -18.57 -14.38 2.66
C ALA A 28 -17.27 -15.16 2.94
N ILE A 29 -17.14 -16.36 2.37
CA ILE A 29 -15.87 -17.08 2.26
C ILE A 29 -15.46 -17.10 0.80
N ILE A 30 -14.20 -16.74 0.52
CA ILE A 30 -13.59 -16.92 -0.80
C ILE A 30 -12.49 -17.97 -0.73
N ARG A 31 -12.34 -18.75 -1.80
CA ARG A 31 -11.10 -19.47 -2.09
C ARG A 31 -10.17 -18.52 -2.82
N VAL A 32 -9.03 -18.23 -2.20
CA VAL A 32 -8.06 -17.28 -2.75
C VAL A 32 -7.38 -17.93 -3.94
N THR A 33 -7.29 -17.20 -5.05
CA THR A 33 -6.60 -17.66 -6.27
C THR A 33 -5.26 -16.95 -6.46
N SER A 34 -5.16 -15.69 -6.02
CA SER A 34 -3.92 -14.92 -5.96
C SER A 34 -3.95 -13.96 -4.77
N SER A 35 -2.79 -13.72 -4.15
CA SER A 35 -2.63 -12.73 -3.09
C SER A 35 -1.31 -11.98 -3.24
N GLY A 36 -1.36 -10.66 -3.19
CA GLY A 36 -0.15 -9.84 -3.26
C GLY A 36 0.68 -9.87 -1.97
N LEU A 37 1.99 -9.73 -2.16
CA LEU A 37 2.91 -9.25 -1.12
C LEU A 37 3.05 -7.73 -1.25
N CYS A 38 2.71 -6.99 -0.20
CA CYS A 38 2.78 -5.54 -0.17
C CYS A 38 4.00 -5.03 0.61
N GLY A 39 4.45 -3.80 0.31
CA GLY A 39 5.48 -3.14 1.12
C GLY A 39 5.05 -2.93 2.57
N SER A 40 3.74 -2.75 2.81
CA SER A 40 3.18 -2.63 4.16
C SER A 40 3.27 -3.94 4.96
N ASP A 41 3.29 -5.11 4.30
CA ASP A 41 3.54 -6.39 4.98
C ASP A 41 4.98 -6.44 5.53
N LEU A 42 5.94 -5.76 4.89
CA LEU A 42 7.30 -5.64 5.42
C LEU A 42 7.36 -4.78 6.68
N HIS A 43 6.47 -3.80 6.84
CA HIS A 43 6.35 -3.09 8.11
C HIS A 43 5.94 -4.03 9.25
N LEU A 44 5.05 -5.00 8.99
CA LEU A 44 4.67 -6.04 9.96
C LEU A 44 5.85 -6.99 10.25
N TYR A 45 6.59 -7.35 9.20
CA TYR A 45 7.77 -8.21 9.26
C TYR A 45 8.92 -7.59 10.06
N GLU A 46 8.98 -6.25 10.18
CA GLU A 46 10.10 -5.51 10.78
C GLU A 46 9.74 -4.60 11.95
N VAL A 47 9.03 -3.50 11.67
CA VAL A 47 8.91 -2.34 12.57
C VAL A 47 7.68 -2.45 13.47
N LEU A 48 6.57 -2.93 12.93
CA LEU A 48 5.27 -3.02 13.61
C LEU A 48 5.05 -4.33 14.36
N GLY A 49 6.09 -5.18 14.47
CA GLY A 49 6.07 -6.42 15.25
C GLY A 49 5.46 -6.30 16.66
N PRO A 50 5.71 -5.22 17.44
CA PRO A 50 5.08 -5.05 18.75
C PRO A 50 3.54 -4.98 18.77
N PHE A 51 2.92 -4.73 17.61
CA PHE A 51 1.46 -4.69 17.42
C PHE A 51 0.90 -5.96 16.75
N MET A 52 1.75 -6.96 16.52
CA MET A 52 1.39 -8.28 16.02
C MET A 52 1.26 -9.27 17.17
N SER A 53 0.50 -10.35 16.95
CA SER A 53 0.47 -11.53 17.80
C SER A 53 1.01 -12.72 17.02
N GLU A 54 1.75 -13.62 17.68
CA GLU A 54 2.04 -14.93 17.09
C GLU A 54 0.73 -15.62 16.71
N GLY A 55 0.66 -16.13 15.48
CA GLY A 55 -0.56 -16.73 14.92
C GLY A 55 -1.38 -15.80 14.02
N ASP A 56 -1.01 -14.51 13.90
CA ASP A 56 -1.68 -13.60 12.97
C ASP A 56 -1.46 -14.02 11.51
N ILE A 57 -2.55 -14.13 10.74
CA ILE A 57 -2.52 -14.45 9.31
C ILE A 57 -2.32 -13.15 8.51
N LEU A 58 -1.32 -13.13 7.63
CA LEU A 58 -0.89 -11.94 6.89
C LEU A 58 -1.60 -11.76 5.53
N GLY A 59 -1.37 -10.58 4.94
CA GLY A 59 -1.73 -10.27 3.55
C GLY A 59 -3.09 -9.60 3.39
N HIS A 60 -3.13 -8.60 2.52
CA HIS A 60 -4.32 -7.75 2.34
C HIS A 60 -4.60 -7.39 0.88
N GLU A 61 -3.96 -8.13 -0.04
CA GLU A 61 -4.16 -7.99 -1.48
C GLU A 61 -4.75 -9.25 -2.14
N PRO A 62 -5.83 -9.88 -1.61
CA PRO A 62 -6.33 -11.12 -2.18
C PRO A 62 -7.37 -10.89 -3.28
N MET A 63 -7.40 -11.81 -4.21
CA MET A 63 -8.56 -12.08 -5.05
C MET A 63 -8.85 -13.59 -5.10
N GLY A 64 -10.08 -13.94 -5.47
CA GLY A 64 -10.51 -15.32 -5.44
C GLY A 64 -11.89 -15.57 -6.02
N VAL A 65 -12.38 -16.76 -5.75
CA VAL A 65 -13.73 -17.20 -6.11
C VAL A 65 -14.55 -17.35 -4.84
N VAL A 66 -15.77 -16.81 -4.83
CA VAL A 66 -16.70 -16.96 -3.72
C VAL A 66 -17.11 -18.43 -3.57
N GLU A 67 -16.95 -18.99 -2.37
CA GLU A 67 -17.34 -20.37 -2.04
C GLU A 67 -18.64 -20.39 -1.23
N GLU A 68 -18.78 -19.48 -0.27
CA GLU A 68 -19.93 -19.41 0.63
C GLU A 68 -20.33 -17.95 0.88
N VAL A 69 -21.63 -17.67 1.05
CA VAL A 69 -22.14 -16.34 1.38
C VAL A 69 -23.17 -16.42 2.50
N GLY A 70 -23.10 -15.47 3.43
CA GLY A 70 -24.16 -15.27 4.41
C GLY A 70 -25.42 -14.67 3.76
N PRO A 71 -26.59 -14.79 4.43
CA PRO A 71 -27.87 -14.36 3.87
C PRO A 71 -27.99 -12.83 3.62
N GLU A 72 -27.10 -12.03 4.21
CA GLU A 72 -27.04 -10.58 4.05
C GLU A 72 -25.82 -10.11 3.22
N ALA A 73 -25.15 -11.00 2.48
CA ALA A 73 -24.00 -10.67 1.63
C ALA A 73 -24.36 -9.95 0.31
N GLY A 74 -25.57 -9.40 0.20
CA GLY A 74 -26.03 -8.65 -0.97
C GLY A 74 -26.17 -9.52 -2.23
N GLU A 75 -25.52 -9.08 -3.31
CA GLU A 75 -25.63 -9.72 -4.63
C GLU A 75 -24.57 -10.80 -4.90
N LEU A 76 -23.65 -11.06 -3.96
CA LEU A 76 -22.61 -12.08 -4.13
C LEU A 76 -23.19 -13.49 -4.14
N ARG A 77 -22.64 -14.35 -4.99
CA ARG A 77 -23.04 -15.76 -5.13
C ARG A 77 -21.79 -16.64 -5.21
N PRO A 78 -21.86 -17.90 -4.72
CA PRO A 78 -20.81 -18.87 -4.99
C PRO A 78 -20.49 -18.98 -6.49
N GLY A 79 -19.21 -19.01 -6.82
CA GLY A 79 -18.71 -18.96 -8.19
C GLY A 79 -18.36 -17.55 -8.69
N ASP A 80 -18.81 -16.48 -8.03
CA ASP A 80 -18.40 -15.13 -8.41
C ASP A 80 -16.89 -14.95 -8.23
N ARG A 81 -16.22 -14.38 -9.24
CA ARG A 81 -14.82 -13.98 -9.16
C ARG A 81 -14.72 -12.56 -8.61
N VAL A 82 -13.94 -12.40 -7.54
CA VAL A 82 -13.91 -11.16 -6.76
C VAL A 82 -12.51 -10.75 -6.34
N VAL A 83 -12.25 -9.45 -6.39
CA VAL A 83 -11.10 -8.81 -5.74
C VAL A 83 -11.56 -8.24 -4.41
N ILE A 84 -10.75 -8.39 -3.37
CA ILE A 84 -11.09 -7.92 -2.02
C ILE A 84 -10.25 -6.68 -1.71
N PRO A 85 -10.87 -5.50 -1.58
CA PRO A 85 -10.19 -4.31 -1.06
C PRO A 85 -9.59 -4.55 0.32
N PHE A 86 -8.39 -4.01 0.56
CA PHE A 86 -7.75 -4.14 1.87
C PHE A 86 -8.54 -3.48 3.02
N ASN A 87 -9.37 -2.46 2.71
CA ASN A 87 -10.26 -1.82 3.69
C ASN A 87 -11.54 -2.66 3.92
N ILE A 88 -11.82 -2.98 5.18
CA ILE A 88 -13.11 -3.58 5.57
C ILE A 88 -14.09 -2.44 5.83
N SER A 89 -15.10 -2.27 4.96
CA SER A 89 -16.01 -1.11 5.02
C SER A 89 -17.46 -1.48 4.77
N CYS A 90 -18.40 -0.74 5.38
CA CYS A 90 -19.82 -1.12 5.38
C CYS A 90 -20.65 -0.55 4.22
N GLY A 91 -20.11 0.41 3.48
CA GLY A 91 -20.78 1.08 2.34
C GLY A 91 -21.88 2.08 2.71
N ARG A 92 -22.29 2.19 3.97
CA ARG A 92 -23.49 2.95 4.37
C ARG A 92 -23.32 3.99 5.48
N CYS A 93 -22.23 3.94 6.25
CA CYS A 93 -21.97 4.96 7.28
C CYS A 93 -21.64 6.31 6.63
N PHE A 94 -21.68 7.39 7.41
CA PHE A 94 -21.43 8.74 6.91
C PHE A 94 -20.12 8.83 6.11
N MET A 95 -19.03 8.30 6.66
CA MET A 95 -17.73 8.30 5.98
C MET A 95 -17.75 7.49 4.67
N CYS A 96 -18.37 6.31 4.65
CA CYS A 96 -18.50 5.52 3.41
C CYS A 96 -19.31 6.26 2.34
N THR A 97 -20.38 6.98 2.70
CA THR A 97 -21.17 7.76 1.74
C THR A 97 -20.41 8.94 1.12
N LEU A 98 -19.35 9.41 1.78
CA LEU A 98 -18.43 10.41 1.24
C LEU A 98 -17.27 9.81 0.42
N GLY A 99 -17.23 8.49 0.24
CA GLY A 99 -16.11 7.80 -0.39
C GLY A 99 -14.85 7.76 0.48
N LEU A 100 -15.01 7.78 1.82
CA LEU A 100 -13.93 7.68 2.80
C LEU A 100 -13.96 6.29 3.48
N GLN A 101 -13.84 5.22 2.69
CA GLN A 101 -13.92 3.84 3.18
C GLN A 101 -12.85 3.50 4.21
N SER A 102 -11.67 4.11 4.11
CA SER A 102 -10.60 3.92 5.11
C SER A 102 -10.97 4.50 6.49
N GLN A 103 -12.02 5.31 6.55
CA GLN A 103 -12.55 5.94 7.77
C GLN A 103 -13.92 5.37 8.16
N CYS A 104 -14.26 4.16 7.69
CA CYS A 104 -15.56 3.53 7.96
C CYS A 104 -15.88 3.50 9.47
N GLU A 105 -16.99 4.12 9.87
CA GLU A 105 -17.38 4.25 11.28
C GLU A 105 -17.82 2.91 11.91
N THR A 106 -18.34 2.00 11.06
CA THR A 106 -18.81 0.68 11.48
C THR A 106 -17.65 -0.23 11.85
N THR A 107 -16.55 -0.18 11.11
CA THR A 107 -15.36 -1.01 11.33
C THR A 107 -14.22 -0.24 11.99
N GLN A 108 -14.49 0.99 12.45
CA GLN A 108 -13.51 1.86 13.09
C GLN A 108 -12.92 1.19 14.34
N VAL A 109 -11.59 1.15 14.41
CA VAL A 109 -10.86 0.60 15.56
C VAL A 109 -10.68 1.67 16.62
N ARG A 110 -11.75 1.93 17.37
CA ARG A 110 -11.83 3.01 18.38
C ARG A 110 -10.87 2.82 19.54
N GLU A 111 -10.57 1.58 19.92
CA GLU A 111 -9.62 1.26 21.00
C GLU A 111 -8.25 1.94 20.79
N TYR A 112 -7.80 2.03 19.53
CA TYR A 112 -6.52 2.63 19.16
C TYR A 112 -6.65 3.99 18.46
N GLY A 113 -7.87 4.55 18.40
CA GLY A 113 -8.13 5.81 17.69
C GLY A 113 -7.78 5.77 16.20
N LYS A 114 -7.87 4.60 15.56
CA LYS A 114 -7.55 4.40 14.13
C LYS A 114 -8.81 4.40 13.26
N GLY A 115 -8.59 4.35 11.95
CA GLY A 115 -9.64 4.27 10.93
C GLY A 115 -10.34 2.91 10.89
N GLY A 116 -10.95 2.60 9.75
CA GLY A 116 -11.60 1.31 9.51
C GLY A 116 -10.62 0.14 9.57
N ALA A 117 -11.12 -1.03 9.96
CA ALA A 117 -10.34 -2.26 10.04
C ALA A 117 -9.76 -2.68 8.67
N LEU A 118 -8.61 -3.34 8.71
CA LEU A 118 -7.88 -3.83 7.53
C LEU A 118 -7.67 -5.34 7.64
N PHE A 119 -7.64 -6.03 6.49
CA PHE A 119 -7.23 -7.44 6.45
C PHE A 119 -5.73 -7.60 6.74
N GLY A 120 -5.33 -8.71 7.36
CA GLY A 120 -3.95 -9.16 7.46
C GLY A 120 -2.98 -8.16 8.10
N TYR A 121 -3.49 -7.28 8.97
CA TYR A 121 -2.74 -6.14 9.50
C TYR A 121 -2.77 -6.10 11.03
N THR A 122 -1.99 -5.19 11.62
CA THR A 122 -1.82 -5.05 13.08
C THR A 122 -3.14 -4.89 13.86
N ARG A 123 -3.09 -5.13 15.18
CA ARG A 123 -4.21 -4.83 16.09
C ARG A 123 -4.67 -3.38 16.10
N LEU A 124 -3.81 -2.45 15.70
CA LEU A 124 -4.20 -1.04 15.51
C LEU A 124 -5.33 -0.90 14.49
N TYR A 125 -5.45 -1.85 13.57
CA TYR A 125 -6.48 -1.91 12.53
C TYR A 125 -7.33 -3.20 12.61
N GLY A 126 -7.50 -3.73 13.82
CA GLY A 126 -8.54 -4.71 14.13
C GLY A 126 -8.10 -6.17 14.07
N GLN A 127 -6.85 -6.46 13.66
CA GLN A 127 -6.28 -7.82 13.67
C GLN A 127 -7.16 -8.84 12.93
N VAL A 128 -7.75 -8.44 11.81
CA VAL A 128 -8.62 -9.34 11.02
C VAL A 128 -7.72 -10.23 10.15
N PRO A 129 -7.93 -11.57 10.14
CA PRO A 129 -7.11 -12.49 9.34
C PRO A 129 -6.95 -12.08 7.87
N GLY A 130 -5.73 -12.18 7.36
CA GLY A 130 -5.37 -11.79 6.01
C GLY A 130 -5.60 -12.86 4.94
N GLY A 131 -5.36 -12.46 3.69
CA GLY A 131 -5.63 -13.24 2.49
C GLY A 131 -4.43 -13.92 1.86
N GLN A 132 -3.25 -13.95 2.48
CA GLN A 132 -2.18 -14.86 2.07
C GLN A 132 -2.45 -16.25 2.66
N ALA A 133 -3.52 -16.89 2.18
CA ALA A 133 -4.06 -18.17 2.65
C ALA A 133 -4.85 -18.85 1.54
N GLU A 134 -5.21 -20.13 1.68
CA GLU A 134 -6.05 -20.82 0.70
C GLU A 134 -7.52 -20.33 0.70
N TYR A 135 -8.02 -19.88 1.86
CA TYR A 135 -9.36 -19.32 2.01
C TYR A 135 -9.34 -18.06 2.87
N LEU A 136 -10.31 -17.17 2.65
CA LEU A 136 -10.47 -15.93 3.41
C LEU A 136 -11.94 -15.70 3.77
N ARG A 137 -12.20 -15.38 5.05
CA ARG A 137 -13.47 -14.78 5.47
C ARG A 137 -13.46 -13.29 5.16
N VAL A 138 -14.47 -12.81 4.45
CA VAL A 138 -14.65 -11.42 4.05
C VAL A 138 -15.84 -10.82 4.80
N PRO A 139 -15.62 -10.00 5.85
CA PRO A 139 -16.69 -9.27 6.50
C PRO A 139 -17.21 -8.14 5.63
N GLN A 140 -18.45 -7.71 5.88
CA GLN A 140 -19.11 -6.66 5.09
C GLN A 140 -19.17 -7.00 3.59
N ALA A 141 -19.41 -8.26 3.27
CA ALA A 141 -19.42 -8.79 1.91
C ALA A 141 -20.49 -8.16 1.02
N GLN A 142 -21.54 -7.56 1.60
CA GLN A 142 -22.52 -6.82 0.82
C GLN A 142 -21.96 -5.58 0.09
N TYR A 143 -20.76 -5.13 0.47
CA TYR A 143 -20.12 -3.93 -0.09
C TYR A 143 -18.66 -4.16 -0.50
N GLY A 144 -17.87 -4.85 0.32
CA GLY A 144 -16.42 -4.95 0.15
C GLY A 144 -15.96 -5.55 -1.19
N PRO A 145 -16.34 -6.78 -1.55
CA PRO A 145 -15.89 -7.44 -2.77
C PRO A 145 -16.20 -6.67 -4.06
N ILE A 146 -15.20 -6.58 -4.94
CA ILE A 146 -15.34 -6.05 -6.30
C ILE A 146 -15.49 -7.25 -7.24
N LYS A 147 -16.67 -7.45 -7.83
CA LYS A 147 -16.88 -8.47 -8.85
C LYS A 147 -16.11 -8.11 -10.12
N VAL A 148 -15.42 -9.09 -10.69
CA VAL A 148 -14.66 -8.97 -11.95
C VAL A 148 -15.11 -10.03 -12.94
N PRO A 149 -14.99 -9.80 -14.26
CA PRO A 149 -15.40 -10.77 -15.25
C PRO A 149 -14.59 -12.08 -15.20
N GLU A 150 -15.12 -13.08 -15.88
CA GLU A 150 -14.37 -14.29 -16.23
C GLU A 150 -13.27 -13.95 -17.25
N GLY A 151 -12.05 -14.41 -16.97
CA GLY A 151 -10.85 -13.95 -17.67
C GLY A 151 -10.61 -12.43 -17.52
N PRO A 152 -9.54 -11.87 -18.10
CA PRO A 152 -8.17 -12.44 -18.19
C PRO A 152 -7.64 -12.99 -16.83
N PRO A 153 -6.38 -13.47 -16.74
CA PRO A 153 -5.79 -13.96 -15.50
C PRO A 153 -5.88 -12.98 -14.33
N ASP A 154 -5.67 -13.48 -13.11
CA ASP A 154 -5.79 -12.71 -11.87
C ASP A 154 -4.95 -11.43 -11.85
N ASP A 155 -3.76 -11.47 -12.45
CA ASP A 155 -2.86 -10.33 -12.64
C ASP A 155 -3.57 -9.07 -13.15
N ARG A 156 -4.58 -9.22 -14.03
CA ARG A 156 -5.33 -8.06 -14.54
C ARG A 156 -6.06 -7.31 -13.44
N PHE A 157 -6.55 -8.01 -12.41
CA PHE A 157 -7.52 -7.46 -11.46
C PHE A 157 -7.01 -7.43 -10.02
N VAL A 158 -6.08 -8.30 -9.63
CA VAL A 158 -5.65 -8.45 -8.23
C VAL A 158 -5.20 -7.13 -7.61
N TYR A 159 -4.62 -6.23 -8.39
CA TYR A 159 -4.15 -4.93 -7.91
C TYR A 159 -5.26 -3.94 -7.55
N LEU A 160 -6.53 -4.21 -7.90
CA LEU A 160 -7.69 -3.46 -7.38
C LEU A 160 -7.85 -3.61 -5.87
N SER A 161 -7.22 -4.63 -5.26
CA SER A 161 -7.25 -4.83 -3.81
C SER A 161 -6.52 -3.72 -3.04
N ASP A 162 -5.46 -3.14 -3.63
CA ASP A 162 -4.61 -2.11 -3.02
C ASP A 162 -3.87 -1.25 -4.07
N VAL A 163 -2.87 -1.82 -4.76
CA VAL A 163 -1.86 -1.06 -5.52
C VAL A 163 -2.46 -0.04 -6.48
N LEU A 164 -3.43 -0.44 -7.31
CA LEU A 164 -4.02 0.44 -8.31
C LEU A 164 -4.80 1.59 -7.66
N PRO A 165 -5.79 1.36 -6.77
CA PRO A 165 -6.48 2.43 -6.05
C PRO A 165 -5.54 3.32 -5.24
N THR A 166 -4.51 2.77 -4.60
CA THR A 166 -3.53 3.53 -3.82
C THR A 166 -2.72 4.46 -4.72
N ALA A 167 -2.18 3.94 -5.82
CA ALA A 167 -1.44 4.74 -6.79
C ALA A 167 -2.33 5.78 -7.49
N TRP A 168 -3.56 5.42 -7.85
CA TRP A 168 -4.53 6.35 -8.45
C TRP A 168 -4.89 7.48 -7.49
N GLN A 169 -5.19 7.16 -6.23
CA GLN A 169 -5.40 8.15 -5.18
C GLN A 169 -4.20 9.07 -5.04
N ALA A 170 -2.98 8.53 -5.07
CA ALA A 170 -1.76 9.31 -4.93
C ALA A 170 -1.62 10.35 -6.05
N VAL A 171 -1.89 9.98 -7.30
CA VAL A 171 -1.88 10.89 -8.46
C VAL A 171 -3.00 11.93 -8.37
N GLU A 172 -4.23 11.52 -8.03
CA GLU A 172 -5.36 12.44 -7.87
C GLU A 172 -5.15 13.44 -6.72
N TYR A 173 -4.51 13.01 -5.64
CA TYR A 173 -4.16 13.86 -4.51
C TYR A 173 -3.00 14.79 -4.83
N ALA A 174 -2.07 14.37 -5.70
CA ALA A 174 -0.96 15.21 -6.14
C ALA A 174 -1.46 16.43 -6.95
N GLN A 175 -2.64 16.34 -7.58
CA GLN A 175 -3.25 17.44 -8.34
C GLN A 175 -2.25 18.12 -9.29
N VAL A 176 -1.57 17.31 -10.09
CA VAL A 176 -0.56 17.81 -11.03
C VAL A 176 -1.23 18.78 -12.02
N PRO A 177 -0.75 20.04 -12.13
CA PRO A 177 -1.33 20.96 -13.09
C PRO A 177 -1.08 20.47 -14.53
N PRO A 178 -1.94 20.79 -15.51
CA PRO A 178 -1.71 20.43 -16.90
C PRO A 178 -0.33 20.85 -17.40
N GLY A 179 0.45 19.90 -17.94
CA GLY A 179 1.83 20.13 -18.37
C GLY A 179 2.85 20.35 -17.24
N GLY A 180 2.47 20.08 -15.98
CA GLY A 180 3.33 20.20 -14.81
C GLY A 180 4.40 19.12 -14.74
N THR A 181 5.23 19.22 -13.70
CA THR A 181 6.19 18.17 -13.32
C THR A 181 5.75 17.47 -12.05
N LEU A 182 5.56 16.15 -12.14
CA LEU A 182 5.37 15.27 -11.00
C LEU A 182 6.71 14.63 -10.61
N LEU A 183 7.05 14.66 -9.33
CA LEU A 183 8.12 13.86 -8.75
C LEU A 183 7.55 12.70 -7.95
N VAL A 184 7.97 11.46 -8.24
CA VAL A 184 7.64 10.28 -7.45
C VAL A 184 8.85 9.84 -6.63
N LEU A 185 8.73 9.83 -5.31
CA LEU A 185 9.74 9.32 -4.40
C LEU A 185 9.44 7.87 -4.05
N GLY A 186 10.38 6.98 -4.35
CA GLY A 186 10.23 5.54 -4.21
C GLY A 186 9.56 4.90 -5.43
N LEU A 187 10.17 3.83 -5.94
CA LEU A 187 9.75 3.02 -7.08
C LEU A 187 9.52 1.56 -6.67
N GLY A 188 8.99 1.35 -5.45
CA GLY A 188 8.28 0.10 -5.11
C GLY A 188 6.95 -0.02 -5.86
N PRO A 189 6.11 -1.03 -5.56
CA PRO A 189 4.84 -1.25 -6.27
C PRO A 189 3.99 0.00 -6.47
N ILE A 190 3.73 0.75 -5.38
CA ILE A 190 2.89 1.96 -5.44
C ILE A 190 3.52 3.03 -6.32
N GLY A 191 4.82 3.30 -6.16
CA GLY A 191 5.51 4.33 -6.93
C GLY A 191 5.59 4.03 -8.43
N GLN A 192 5.86 2.77 -8.79
CA GLN A 192 5.85 2.32 -10.19
C GLN A 192 4.48 2.53 -10.81
N MET A 193 3.43 2.10 -10.11
CA MET A 193 2.07 2.23 -10.63
C MET A 193 1.62 3.70 -10.66
N ALA A 194 2.01 4.52 -9.68
CA ALA A 194 1.70 5.95 -9.66
C ALA A 194 2.36 6.68 -10.84
N ALA A 195 3.61 6.34 -11.17
CA ALA A 195 4.29 6.92 -12.32
C ALA A 195 3.61 6.54 -13.64
N ARG A 196 3.20 5.28 -13.81
CA ARG A 196 2.43 4.81 -14.98
C ARG A 196 1.07 5.51 -15.10
N ILE A 197 0.32 5.61 -14.01
CA ILE A 197 -0.97 6.30 -13.98
C ILE A 197 -0.78 7.80 -14.31
N ALA A 198 0.27 8.44 -13.81
CA ALA A 198 0.55 9.84 -14.11
C ALA A 198 0.84 10.06 -15.61
N LEU A 199 1.58 9.14 -16.25
CA LEU A 199 1.79 9.18 -17.70
C LEU A 199 0.48 8.94 -18.46
N HIS A 200 -0.32 7.95 -18.05
CA HIS A 200 -1.63 7.69 -18.64
C HIS A 200 -2.60 8.88 -18.54
N ARG A 201 -2.49 9.68 -17.47
CA ARG A 201 -3.31 10.88 -17.22
C ARG A 201 -2.70 12.18 -17.78
N ASP A 202 -1.71 12.08 -18.65
CA ASP A 202 -1.04 13.22 -19.28
C ASP A 202 -0.57 14.28 -18.27
N ALA A 203 -0.02 13.86 -17.13
CA ALA A 203 0.43 14.74 -16.05
C ALA A 203 1.60 15.68 -16.45
N GLY A 204 2.09 15.60 -17.69
CA GLY A 204 3.23 16.35 -18.20
C GLY A 204 4.50 15.55 -18.07
N ARG A 205 5.42 16.00 -17.21
CA ARG A 205 6.73 15.37 -16.99
C ARG A 205 6.73 14.56 -15.69
N VAL A 206 7.14 13.29 -15.75
CA VAL A 206 7.24 12.43 -14.56
C VAL A 206 8.70 12.10 -14.26
N LEU A 207 9.20 12.71 -13.19
CA LEU A 207 10.49 12.38 -12.57
C LEU A 207 10.27 11.35 -11.47
N ALA A 208 11.18 10.41 -11.30
CA ALA A 208 11.13 9.48 -10.18
C ALA A 208 12.50 9.27 -9.54
N VAL A 209 12.53 8.98 -8.24
CA VAL A 209 13.77 8.77 -7.47
C VAL A 209 13.68 7.47 -6.69
N ASP A 210 14.71 6.63 -6.79
CA ASP A 210 14.89 5.42 -5.97
C ASP A 210 16.39 5.13 -5.79
N LEU A 211 16.71 4.10 -4.99
CA LEU A 211 18.06 3.64 -4.67
C LEU A 211 18.38 2.26 -5.30
N VAL A 212 17.38 1.58 -5.85
CA VAL A 212 17.47 0.22 -6.38
C VAL A 212 17.57 0.26 -7.91
N PRO A 213 18.70 -0.16 -8.51
CA PRO A 213 18.92 -0.12 -9.96
C PRO A 213 17.82 -0.81 -10.77
N GLU A 214 17.32 -1.95 -10.31
CA GLU A 214 16.29 -2.76 -10.97
C GLU A 214 14.95 -2.00 -11.02
N ARG A 215 14.57 -1.33 -9.92
CA ARG A 215 13.36 -0.49 -9.88
C ARG A 215 13.48 0.72 -10.80
N LEU A 216 14.65 1.35 -10.82
CA LEU A 216 14.94 2.46 -11.73
C LEU A 216 14.86 2.03 -13.20
N ALA A 217 15.42 0.88 -13.54
CA ALA A 217 15.38 0.32 -14.89
C ALA A 217 13.93 0.03 -15.31
N TYR A 218 13.16 -0.65 -14.47
CA TYR A 218 11.76 -0.98 -14.74
C TYR A 218 10.88 0.26 -14.94
N ALA A 219 11.11 1.33 -14.17
CA ALA A 219 10.38 2.60 -14.35
C ALA A 219 10.69 3.25 -15.71
N ARG A 220 11.96 3.21 -16.15
CA ARG A 220 12.38 3.80 -17.44
C ARG A 220 11.76 3.09 -18.64
N GLU A 221 11.49 1.79 -18.55
CA GLU A 221 10.77 1.05 -19.59
C GLU A 221 9.36 1.59 -19.82
N SER A 222 8.72 2.16 -18.79
CA SER A 222 7.42 2.83 -18.90
C SER A 222 7.51 4.30 -19.32
N GLY A 223 8.68 4.83 -19.67
CA GLY A 223 8.87 6.23 -20.08
C GLY A 223 9.10 7.23 -18.94
N VAL A 224 9.34 6.75 -17.72
CA VAL A 224 9.60 7.59 -16.54
C VAL A 224 11.06 8.06 -16.53
N GLU A 225 11.31 9.33 -16.19
CA GLU A 225 12.65 9.86 -15.97
C GLU A 225 13.14 9.48 -14.57
N ALA A 226 13.65 8.25 -14.43
CA ALA A 226 14.11 7.72 -13.15
C ALA A 226 15.56 8.12 -12.82
N LEU A 227 15.78 8.66 -11.63
CA LEU A 227 17.03 9.19 -11.10
C LEU A 227 17.53 8.31 -9.94
N ASP A 228 18.80 7.94 -9.98
CA ASP A 228 19.43 7.16 -8.93
C ASP A 228 19.90 8.07 -7.80
N LEU A 229 19.26 7.96 -6.63
CA LEU A 229 19.59 8.77 -5.47
C LEU A 229 21.04 8.56 -4.98
N LYS A 230 21.67 7.42 -5.28
CA LYS A 230 23.08 7.18 -4.90
C LYS A 230 24.08 7.98 -5.72
N GLN A 231 23.67 8.53 -6.86
CA GLN A 231 24.53 9.27 -7.78
C GLN A 231 24.49 10.79 -7.51
N HIS A 232 23.70 11.22 -6.53
CA HIS A 232 23.43 12.64 -6.27
C HIS A 232 23.45 12.94 -4.77
N ASP A 233 24.36 13.81 -4.35
CA ASP A 233 24.47 14.23 -2.94
C ASP A 233 23.28 15.11 -2.51
N ASP A 234 22.76 15.94 -3.41
CA ASP A 234 21.60 16.80 -3.19
C ASP A 234 20.54 16.61 -4.29
N VAL A 235 19.63 15.67 -4.05
CA VAL A 235 18.51 15.41 -4.96
C VAL A 235 17.55 16.60 -5.06
N VAL A 236 17.41 17.41 -4.00
CA VAL A 236 16.51 18.56 -4.02
C VAL A 236 17.03 19.62 -4.98
N ASP A 237 18.33 19.89 -4.95
CA ASP A 237 18.95 20.81 -5.90
C ASP A 237 18.88 20.28 -7.33
N LEU A 238 19.13 18.98 -7.55
CA LEU A 238 18.96 18.35 -8.86
C LEU A 238 17.53 18.53 -9.39
N ILE A 239 16.51 18.26 -8.60
CA ILE A 239 15.11 18.44 -9.02
C ILE A 239 14.85 19.91 -9.35
N ARG A 240 15.39 20.86 -8.59
CA ARG A 240 15.27 22.29 -8.93
C ARG A 240 15.94 22.60 -10.26
N GLN A 241 17.16 22.13 -10.50
CA GLN A 241 17.86 22.33 -11.78
C GLN A 241 17.03 21.78 -12.95
N LEU A 242 16.49 20.57 -12.82
CA LEU A 242 15.64 19.94 -13.83
C LEU A 242 14.30 20.65 -14.04
N THR A 243 13.86 21.48 -13.10
CA THR A 243 12.56 22.19 -13.13
C THR A 243 12.72 23.72 -13.25
N GLY A 244 13.87 24.18 -13.76
CA GLY A 244 14.12 25.62 -14.00
C GLY A 244 14.22 26.44 -12.71
N GLY A 245 14.79 25.86 -11.65
CA GLY A 245 15.02 26.46 -10.34
C GLY A 245 13.83 26.45 -9.38
N ARG A 246 12.65 25.96 -9.82
CA ARG A 246 11.41 26.08 -9.04
C ARG A 246 11.17 24.92 -8.07
N GLY A 247 11.53 23.71 -8.46
CA GLY A 247 11.02 22.48 -7.86
C GLY A 247 9.86 21.88 -8.67
N ALA A 248 9.51 20.63 -8.38
CA ALA A 248 8.39 19.93 -9.01
C ALA A 248 7.05 20.58 -8.64
N ASP A 249 6.07 20.58 -9.55
CA ASP A 249 4.72 21.10 -9.30
C ASP A 249 4.02 20.31 -8.20
N SER A 250 4.18 18.99 -8.26
CA SER A 250 3.64 18.06 -7.29
C SER A 250 4.64 16.96 -6.95
N VAL A 251 4.53 16.39 -5.75
CA VAL A 251 5.35 15.27 -5.30
C VAL A 251 4.46 14.17 -4.75
N ILE A 252 4.73 12.92 -5.12
CA ILE A 252 4.18 11.73 -4.45
C ILE A 252 5.29 11.13 -3.60
N ASP A 253 5.02 10.96 -2.31
CA ASP A 253 5.82 10.13 -1.42
C ASP A 253 5.21 8.73 -1.35
N ALA A 254 5.87 7.76 -1.99
CA ALA A 254 5.54 6.34 -1.96
C ALA A 254 6.59 5.52 -1.16
N VAL A 255 7.30 6.14 -0.21
CA VAL A 255 8.31 5.51 0.64
C VAL A 255 7.81 5.31 2.07
N GLY A 256 7.41 6.37 2.77
CA GLY A 256 6.98 6.31 4.17
C GLY A 256 8.12 6.07 5.18
N MET A 257 7.76 5.52 6.34
CA MET A 257 8.58 5.43 7.58
C MET A 257 9.91 4.67 7.47
N GLU A 258 10.16 3.95 6.37
CA GLU A 258 11.38 3.20 6.11
C GLU A 258 12.35 3.90 5.14
N ALA A 259 12.22 5.23 4.97
CA ALA A 259 13.13 6.01 4.16
C ALA A 259 14.60 5.73 4.54
N HIS A 260 15.43 5.42 3.54
CA HIS A 260 16.85 5.18 3.74
C HIS A 260 17.54 6.54 3.89
N GLY A 261 18.09 6.88 5.06
CA GLY A 261 18.72 8.20 5.21
C GLY A 261 19.15 8.67 6.60
N SER A 262 18.75 8.04 7.70
CA SER A 262 19.19 8.50 9.04
C SER A 262 19.72 7.36 9.90
N GLY A 263 21.05 7.20 9.89
CA GLY A 263 21.76 6.22 10.74
C GLY A 263 21.31 6.24 12.22
N PRO A 264 21.14 7.40 12.87
CA PRO A 264 20.63 7.47 14.24
C PRO A 264 19.20 6.97 14.41
N ALA A 265 18.29 7.24 13.46
CA ALA A 265 16.89 6.80 13.54
C ALA A 265 16.76 5.28 13.30
N LYS A 266 17.60 4.69 12.44
CA LYS A 266 17.68 3.23 12.26
C LYS A 266 18.09 2.53 13.56
N VAL A 267 19.08 3.08 14.27
CA VAL A 267 19.52 2.54 15.58
C VAL A 267 18.41 2.69 16.62
N ALA A 268 17.75 3.84 16.69
CA ALA A 268 16.63 4.07 17.60
C ALA A 268 15.47 3.08 17.36
N GLN A 269 14.98 2.95 16.11
CA GLN A 269 13.93 2.00 15.76
C GLN A 269 14.33 0.54 16.07
N SER A 270 15.58 0.16 15.79
CA SER A 270 16.09 -1.18 16.08
C SER A 270 16.13 -1.46 17.58
N ALA A 271 16.48 -0.46 18.40
CA ALA A 271 16.51 -0.57 19.85
C ALA A 271 15.12 -0.66 20.49
N VAL A 272 14.10 0.01 19.92
CA VAL A 272 12.71 -0.13 20.39
C VAL A 272 12.22 -1.57 20.25
N GLY A 273 12.59 -2.25 19.16
CA GLY A 273 12.26 -3.67 18.94
C GLY A 273 12.93 -4.66 19.90
N LEU A 274 13.85 -4.20 20.78
CA LEU A 274 14.45 -5.02 21.85
C LEU A 274 13.71 -4.88 23.19
N LEU A 275 12.77 -3.94 23.29
CA LEU A 275 11.94 -3.76 24.48
C LEU A 275 10.82 -4.80 24.52
N PRO A 276 10.32 -5.18 25.70
CA PRO A 276 9.10 -5.98 25.81
C PRO A 276 7.92 -5.29 25.11
N ASP A 277 7.08 -6.05 24.40
CA ASP A 277 6.01 -5.49 23.54
C ASP A 277 5.12 -4.43 24.21
N PRO A 278 4.67 -4.57 25.48
CA PRO A 278 3.90 -3.51 26.13
C PRO A 278 4.66 -2.19 26.26
N ALA A 279 5.97 -2.26 26.50
CA ALA A 279 6.83 -1.08 26.61
C ALA A 279 7.18 -0.51 25.22
N ALA A 280 7.48 -1.37 24.24
CA ALA A 280 7.73 -0.97 22.85
C ALA A 280 6.51 -0.24 22.26
N ARG A 281 5.30 -0.80 22.42
CA ARG A 281 4.05 -0.18 21.95
C ARG A 281 3.81 1.19 22.58
N LYS A 282 3.87 1.28 23.91
CA LYS A 282 3.68 2.56 24.62
C LYS A 282 4.68 3.61 24.15
N LEU A 283 5.93 3.22 23.92
CA LEU A 283 6.95 4.14 23.42
C LEU A 283 6.67 4.58 21.98
N MET A 284 6.28 3.67 21.09
CA MET A 284 5.89 4.00 19.71
C MET A 284 4.67 4.95 19.67
N GLU A 285 3.65 4.69 20.50
CA GLU A 285 2.42 5.50 20.57
C GLU A 285 2.64 6.91 21.18
N THR A 286 3.66 7.09 22.02
CA THR A 286 3.89 8.35 22.74
C THR A 286 5.11 9.13 22.27
N ALA A 287 6.10 8.45 21.70
CA ALA A 287 7.39 9.01 21.32
C ALA A 287 7.99 8.38 20.04
N GLY A 288 7.18 7.69 19.24
CA GLY A 288 7.62 7.19 17.93
C GLY A 288 8.05 8.32 17.01
N VAL A 289 9.21 8.15 16.38
CA VAL A 289 9.75 9.04 15.35
C VAL A 289 10.09 8.21 14.11
N ASP A 290 9.56 8.62 12.97
CA ASP A 290 9.77 7.97 11.68
C ASP A 290 11.08 8.43 11.00
N ARG A 291 11.46 7.73 9.94
CA ARG A 291 12.51 8.22 9.04
C ARG A 291 11.90 9.19 8.05
N LEU A 292 12.05 10.49 8.33
CA LEU A 292 11.41 11.56 7.57
C LEU A 292 12.13 11.95 6.27
N ALA A 293 13.21 11.27 5.88
CA ALA A 293 14.05 11.69 4.76
C ALA A 293 13.26 11.84 3.43
N ALA A 294 12.30 10.95 3.15
CA ALA A 294 11.45 11.06 1.96
C ALA A 294 10.52 12.29 2.04
N LEU A 295 9.88 12.53 3.19
CA LEU A 295 9.06 13.71 3.43
C LEU A 295 9.87 15.01 3.35
N GLU A 296 11.08 15.04 3.90
CA GLU A 296 11.98 16.19 3.83
C GLU A 296 12.41 16.48 2.39
N ILE A 297 12.74 15.45 1.61
CA ILE A 297 13.00 15.58 0.16
C ILE A 297 11.75 16.12 -0.54
N ALA A 298 10.56 15.59 -0.25
CA ALA A 298 9.32 16.06 -0.86
C ALA A 298 9.07 17.55 -0.56
N ILE A 299 9.22 17.96 0.70
CA ILE A 299 9.08 19.36 1.14
C ILE A 299 10.15 20.24 0.50
N GLY A 300 11.38 19.76 0.35
CA GLY A 300 12.47 20.50 -0.29
C GLY A 300 12.28 20.69 -1.79
N ALA A 301 11.87 19.62 -2.48
CA ALA A 301 11.81 19.50 -3.93
C ALA A 301 10.51 20.01 -4.55
N VAL A 302 9.38 20.04 -3.82
CA VAL A 302 8.14 20.65 -4.32
C VAL A 302 8.33 22.16 -4.50
N ARG A 303 7.74 22.78 -5.51
CA ARG A 303 7.79 24.24 -5.66
C ARG A 303 6.93 24.96 -4.62
N ARG A 304 7.10 26.27 -4.51
CA ARG A 304 6.16 27.15 -3.79
C ARG A 304 4.76 27.03 -4.40
N GLY A 305 3.74 26.88 -3.56
CA GLY A 305 2.34 26.65 -3.93
C GLY A 305 2.07 25.29 -4.58
N GLY A 306 2.98 24.33 -4.43
CA GLY A 306 2.82 22.98 -4.96
C GLY A 306 2.14 22.03 -3.96
N THR A 307 1.93 20.79 -4.41
CA THR A 307 1.18 19.78 -3.63
C THR A 307 2.04 18.56 -3.34
N ILE A 308 1.95 18.03 -2.12
CA ILE A 308 2.55 16.77 -1.72
C ILE A 308 1.42 15.77 -1.43
N SER A 309 1.45 14.64 -2.13
CA SER A 309 0.60 13.49 -1.90
C SER A 309 1.38 12.42 -1.13
N LEU A 310 1.02 12.17 0.12
CA LEU A 310 1.68 11.16 0.96
C LEU A 310 0.88 9.86 0.92
N SER A 311 1.42 8.89 0.18
CA SER A 311 0.91 7.52 0.11
C SER A 311 1.70 6.56 1.00
N GLY A 312 2.97 6.87 1.29
CA GLY A 312 3.79 6.14 2.24
C GLY A 312 3.21 6.18 3.66
N VAL A 313 3.36 5.09 4.40
CA VAL A 313 2.84 4.99 5.77
C VAL A 313 3.76 5.72 6.74
N TYR A 314 3.19 6.63 7.52
CA TYR A 314 3.83 7.29 8.67
C TYR A 314 3.05 6.93 9.94
N GLY A 315 3.76 6.60 11.01
CA GLY A 315 3.24 6.15 12.29
C GLY A 315 3.85 6.87 13.50
N GLY A 316 4.87 7.71 13.29
CA GLY A 316 5.50 8.52 14.32
C GLY A 316 4.54 9.58 14.87
N MET A 317 4.35 9.58 16.19
CA MET A 317 3.47 10.54 16.86
C MET A 317 4.16 11.88 17.16
N LEU A 318 5.49 11.91 17.22
CA LEU A 318 6.29 13.10 17.53
C LEU A 318 7.17 13.58 16.37
N ASP A 319 6.81 13.24 15.14
CA ASP A 319 7.60 13.59 13.96
C ASP A 319 7.78 15.11 13.84
N PRO A 320 9.03 15.63 13.81
CA PRO A 320 9.27 17.06 13.66
C PRO A 320 8.93 17.50 12.24
N LEU A 321 7.87 18.28 12.09
CA LEU A 321 7.49 18.87 10.80
C LEU A 321 8.06 20.28 10.65
N PRO A 322 8.67 20.63 9.49
CA PRO A 322 9.21 21.97 9.25
C PRO A 322 8.09 22.96 8.92
N MET A 323 7.25 23.28 9.91
CA MET A 323 6.02 24.08 9.75
C MET A 323 6.27 25.46 9.13
N MET A 324 7.39 26.11 9.47
CA MET A 324 7.76 27.38 8.85
C MET A 324 7.93 27.23 7.33
N VAL A 325 8.58 26.17 6.86
CA VAL A 325 8.81 25.92 5.42
C VAL A 325 7.51 25.56 4.73
N LEU A 326 6.70 24.69 5.32
CA LEU A 326 5.37 24.32 4.80
C LEU A 326 4.48 25.56 4.62
N PHE A 327 4.44 26.42 5.64
CA PHE A 327 3.65 27.64 5.64
C PHE A 327 4.18 28.67 4.64
N ASP A 328 5.49 28.97 4.67
CA ASP A 328 6.12 29.97 3.79
C ASP A 328 6.03 29.58 2.31
N LYS A 329 6.18 28.28 2.00
CA LYS A 329 6.03 27.77 0.64
C LYS A 329 4.57 27.59 0.24
N GLN A 330 3.60 27.77 1.14
CA GLN A 330 2.18 27.51 0.89
C GLN A 330 1.93 26.10 0.33
N ILE A 331 2.60 25.09 0.91
CA ILE A 331 2.50 23.70 0.44
C ILE A 331 1.14 23.14 0.84
N GLN A 332 0.48 22.49 -0.12
CA GLN A 332 -0.69 21.65 0.15
C GLN A 332 -0.21 20.22 0.42
N VAL A 333 -0.71 19.60 1.49
CA VAL A 333 -0.40 18.19 1.79
C VAL A 333 -1.71 17.41 1.85
N ARG A 334 -1.79 16.32 1.09
CA ARG A 334 -2.90 15.36 1.10
C ARG A 334 -2.35 13.97 1.38
N MET A 335 -3.03 13.21 2.23
CA MET A 335 -2.50 11.94 2.74
C MET A 335 -3.61 11.00 3.19
N GLY A 336 -3.23 9.74 3.44
CA GLY A 336 -4.06 8.76 4.10
C GLY A 336 -4.08 7.42 3.40
N GLN A 337 -4.63 6.42 4.10
CA GLN A 337 -4.94 5.12 3.52
C GLN A 337 -5.81 5.28 2.27
N ALA A 338 -5.59 4.43 1.27
CA ALA A 338 -6.41 4.47 0.07
C ALA A 338 -7.86 4.12 0.37
N ASN A 339 -8.76 4.84 -0.29
CA ASN A 339 -10.18 4.62 -0.23
C ASN A 339 -10.59 3.78 -1.44
N VAL A 340 -10.29 2.48 -1.44
CA VAL A 340 -10.29 1.65 -2.66
C VAL A 340 -11.57 1.82 -3.51
N HIS A 341 -12.73 1.65 -2.89
CA HIS A 341 -14.04 1.77 -3.56
C HIS A 341 -14.33 3.15 -4.15
N ARG A 342 -13.66 4.22 -3.70
CA ARG A 342 -13.75 5.57 -4.30
C ARG A 342 -13.34 5.54 -5.78
N TRP A 343 -12.39 4.69 -6.14
CA TRP A 343 -11.67 4.71 -7.42
C TRP A 343 -12.03 3.54 -8.35
N VAL A 344 -12.85 2.59 -7.88
CA VAL A 344 -13.22 1.40 -8.66
C VAL A 344 -13.91 1.77 -9.98
N ALA A 345 -14.79 2.77 -9.98
CA ALA A 345 -15.49 3.20 -11.19
C ALA A 345 -14.55 3.81 -12.24
N ASP A 346 -13.44 4.43 -11.81
CA ASP A 346 -12.42 4.98 -12.71
C ASP A 346 -11.46 3.89 -13.22
N LEU A 347 -11.12 2.93 -12.36
CA LEU A 347 -10.12 1.90 -12.64
C LEU A 347 -10.66 0.70 -13.41
N LEU A 348 -11.85 0.21 -13.06
CA LEU A 348 -12.39 -1.02 -13.64
C LEU A 348 -12.49 -0.98 -15.17
N PRO A 349 -12.93 0.13 -15.81
CA PRO A 349 -12.94 0.23 -17.27
C PRO A 349 -11.56 0.05 -17.92
N LEU A 350 -10.49 0.48 -17.25
CA LEU A 350 -9.10 0.34 -17.73
C LEU A 350 -8.60 -1.10 -17.66
N LEU A 351 -9.25 -1.96 -16.87
CA LEU A 351 -8.84 -3.36 -16.69
C LEU A 351 -9.69 -4.32 -17.53
N THR A 352 -10.93 -3.95 -17.84
CA THR A 352 -11.86 -4.77 -18.63
C THR A 352 -11.67 -4.65 -20.14
N GLY A 353 -10.88 -3.69 -20.62
CA GLY A 353 -10.50 -3.56 -22.03
C GLY A 353 -9.36 -4.51 -22.43
N ASP A 354 -9.10 -4.64 -23.74
CA ASP A 354 -8.06 -5.53 -24.26
C ASP A 354 -6.65 -4.90 -24.27
N ASP A 355 -6.54 -3.60 -24.06
CA ASP A 355 -5.34 -2.79 -24.34
C ASP A 355 -4.39 -2.59 -23.14
N ASP A 356 -4.77 -3.04 -21.94
CA ASP A 356 -4.00 -2.91 -20.68
C ASP A 356 -3.18 -1.61 -20.60
N PRO A 357 -3.84 -0.43 -20.58
CA PRO A 357 -3.18 0.85 -20.69
C PRO A 357 -2.24 1.17 -19.51
N LEU A 358 -2.34 0.41 -18.41
CA LEU A 358 -1.50 0.56 -17.21
C LEU A 358 -0.40 -0.52 -17.10
N GLY A 359 -0.37 -1.48 -18.04
CA GLY A 359 0.61 -2.58 -18.06
C GLY A 359 0.55 -3.44 -16.81
N VAL A 360 -0.64 -3.75 -16.31
CA VAL A 360 -0.84 -4.55 -15.10
C VAL A 360 -0.54 -6.03 -15.31
N ASP A 361 -0.76 -6.57 -16.51
CA ASP A 361 -0.54 -8.00 -16.80
C ASP A 361 0.94 -8.40 -16.62
N GLY A 362 1.86 -7.47 -16.91
CA GLY A 362 3.31 -7.65 -16.73
C GLY A 362 3.86 -7.03 -15.46
N PHE A 363 3.00 -6.63 -14.51
CA PHE A 363 3.43 -5.89 -13.33
C PHE A 363 4.05 -6.78 -12.24
N ALA A 364 3.53 -8.01 -12.07
CA ALA A 364 4.12 -8.98 -11.18
C ALA A 364 5.47 -9.46 -11.74
N THR A 365 6.54 -9.19 -11.01
CA THR A 365 7.88 -9.71 -11.34
C THR A 365 8.03 -11.18 -10.99
N HIS A 366 7.25 -11.68 -10.03
CA HIS A 366 7.34 -13.04 -9.52
C HIS A 366 5.95 -13.59 -9.20
N HIS A 367 5.74 -14.85 -9.55
CA HIS A 367 4.61 -15.66 -9.14
C HIS A 367 5.14 -16.88 -8.40
N LEU A 368 4.80 -16.99 -7.12
CA LEU A 368 5.32 -18.05 -6.24
C LEU A 368 4.15 -18.82 -5.61
N PRO A 369 4.30 -20.13 -5.35
CA PRO A 369 3.30 -20.84 -4.56
C PRO A 369 3.27 -20.29 -3.13
N LEU A 370 2.13 -20.41 -2.44
CA LEU A 370 1.98 -19.95 -1.05
C LEU A 370 3.05 -20.55 -0.11
N GLY A 371 3.47 -21.79 -0.36
CA GLY A 371 4.54 -22.48 0.39
C GLY A 371 5.88 -21.73 0.41
N ASP A 372 6.16 -20.91 -0.60
CA ASP A 372 7.42 -20.18 -0.75
C ASP A 372 7.34 -18.76 -0.15
N ALA A 373 6.23 -18.40 0.50
CA ALA A 373 6.04 -17.08 1.09
C ALA A 373 7.19 -16.64 2.01
N PRO A 374 7.75 -17.47 2.92
CA PRO A 374 8.87 -17.03 3.75
C PRO A 374 10.09 -16.55 2.96
N ALA A 375 10.44 -17.27 1.88
CA ALA A 375 11.52 -16.87 0.98
C ALA A 375 11.16 -15.61 0.18
N ALA A 376 9.88 -15.46 -0.22
CA ALA A 376 9.38 -14.27 -0.90
C ALA A 376 9.50 -13.01 -0.03
N TYR A 377 9.14 -13.11 1.27
CA TYR A 377 9.30 -12.01 2.23
C TYR A 377 10.76 -11.60 2.38
N GLU A 378 11.67 -12.56 2.52
CA GLU A 378 13.10 -12.30 2.61
C GLU A 378 13.64 -11.63 1.33
N MET A 379 13.32 -12.19 0.16
CA MET A 379 13.71 -11.67 -1.15
C MET A 379 13.24 -10.21 -1.32
N PHE A 380 11.98 -9.93 -0.98
CA PHE A 380 11.38 -8.61 -1.13
C PHE A 380 11.99 -7.59 -0.15
N GLN A 381 12.24 -7.99 1.09
CA GLN A 381 12.90 -7.16 2.10
C GLN A 381 14.32 -6.79 1.68
N GLN A 382 15.07 -7.78 1.20
CA GLN A 382 16.47 -7.63 0.79
C GLN A 382 16.61 -6.95 -0.57
N LYS A 383 15.50 -6.82 -1.32
CA LYS A 383 15.44 -6.22 -2.65
C LYS A 383 16.35 -6.97 -3.63
N THR A 384 16.30 -8.30 -3.55
CA THR A 384 17.09 -9.20 -4.40
C THR A 384 16.25 -9.75 -5.55
N ASP A 385 16.92 -10.38 -6.51
CA ASP A 385 16.30 -11.06 -7.67
C ASP A 385 15.39 -10.16 -8.53
N GLY A 386 15.56 -8.84 -8.46
CA GLY A 386 14.70 -7.89 -9.16
C GLY A 386 13.25 -7.87 -8.67
N ALA A 387 12.98 -8.32 -7.43
CA ALA A 387 11.63 -8.32 -6.86
C ALA A 387 11.04 -6.90 -6.73
N ILE A 388 10.00 -6.62 -7.52
CA ILE A 388 9.22 -5.38 -7.46
C ILE A 388 7.83 -5.66 -6.93
N LYS A 389 7.10 -6.58 -7.57
CA LYS A 389 5.79 -7.06 -7.12
C LYS A 389 5.76 -8.58 -7.17
N ILE A 390 5.31 -9.20 -6.08
CA ILE A 390 5.19 -10.65 -5.94
C ILE A 390 3.71 -10.99 -5.75
N LEU A 391 3.24 -11.99 -6.47
CA LEU A 391 1.94 -12.63 -6.25
C LEU A 391 2.16 -14.05 -5.74
N LEU A 392 1.53 -14.37 -4.61
CA LEU A 392 1.44 -15.71 -4.06
C LEU A 392 0.21 -16.41 -4.63
N ARG A 393 0.37 -17.68 -5.03
CA ARG A 393 -0.69 -18.56 -5.54
C ARG A 393 -0.95 -19.68 -4.52
N PRO A 394 -2.03 -19.58 -3.73
CA PRO A 394 -2.44 -20.61 -2.77
C PRO A 394 -2.73 -21.98 -3.37
#